data_AF-A0A937XKP2-F1
#
_entry.id   AF-A0A937XKP2-F1
#
_cell.length_a   1.000
_cell.length_b   1.000
_cell.length_c   1.000
_cell.angle_alpha   90.00
_cell.angle_beta   90.00
_cell.angle_gamma   90.00
#
_symmetry.space_group_name_H-M   'P 1'
#
loop_
_entity.id
_entity.type
_entity.pdbx_description
1 polymer ?
#
loop_
_entity_poly.entity_id
_entity_poly.type
_entity_poly.pdbx_seq_one_letter_code
_entity_poly.pdbx_strand_id
1 'polypeptide(L)' 'METETKQVLDSSGIDTMYIVFYLDFARQLFKLSHRHTISGPTLAKEAQVLLEKWQNRGLRPEVLAAIRTDVFNVPAPAP' A
#
# COMPACT_ATOMS: atom_id res chain seq x y z
N MET A 1 2.73 -2.83 -10.76
CA MET A 1 2.06 -3.00 -9.47
C MET A 1 2.45 -4.30 -8.75
N GLU A 2 1.97 -5.50 -9.14
CA GLU A 2 2.24 -6.70 -8.31
C GLU A 2 3.73 -7.09 -8.29
N THR A 3 4.42 -7.02 -9.43
CA THR A 3 5.86 -7.28 -9.50
C THR A 3 6.66 -6.30 -8.64
N GLU A 4 6.36 -5.00 -8.73
CA GLU A 4 7.01 -3.96 -7.92
C GLU A 4 6.68 -4.12 -6.42
N THR A 5 5.44 -4.50 -6.10
CA THR A 5 5.06 -4.82 -4.72
C THR A 5 5.92 -5.97 -4.20
N LYS A 6 6.08 -7.06 -4.96
CA LYS A 6 6.95 -8.18 -4.55
C LYS A 6 8.39 -7.75 -4.32
N GLN A 7 8.95 -6.87 -5.15
CA GLN A 7 10.31 -6.32 -4.94
C GLN A 7 10.45 -5.57 -3.60
N VAL A 8 9.42 -4.80 -3.21
CA VAL A 8 9.38 -4.15 -1.89
C VAL A 8 9.33 -5.20 -0.77
N LEU A 9 8.54 -6.26 -0.93
CA LEU A 9 8.40 -7.33 0.07
C LEU A 9 9.69 -8.14 0.24
N ASP A 10 10.37 -8.46 -0.86
CA ASP A 10 11.63 -9.23 -0.86
C ASP A 10 12.71 -8.52 -0.03
N SER A 11 12.72 -7.19 -0.05
CA SER A 11 13.67 -6.35 0.72
C SER A 11 13.23 -6.11 2.17
N SER A 12 12.02 -6.52 2.55
CA SER A 12 11.40 -6.16 3.84
C SER A 12 11.51 -7.27 4.90
N GLY A 13 12.03 -8.44 4.55
CA GLY A 13 12.25 -9.57 5.47
C GLY A 13 10.95 -10.12 6.08
N ILE A 14 9.86 -10.05 5.32
CA ILE A 14 8.53 -10.47 5.77
C ILE A 14 8.34 -11.96 5.53
N ASP A 15 7.64 -12.62 6.45
CA ASP A 15 7.28 -14.03 6.27
C ASP A 15 6.38 -14.19 5.03
N THR A 16 6.67 -15.23 4.24
CA THR A 16 5.99 -15.52 2.97
C THR A 16 4.49 -15.73 3.16
N MET A 17 4.05 -16.17 4.33
CA MET A 17 2.63 -16.29 4.70
C MET A 17 1.89 -14.95 4.59
N TYR A 18 2.56 -13.82 4.83
CA TYR A 18 1.93 -12.49 4.76
C TYR A 18 1.93 -11.85 3.38
N ILE A 19 2.70 -12.38 2.41
CA ILE A 19 2.86 -11.78 1.06
C ILE A 19 1.50 -11.53 0.40
N VAL A 20 0.57 -12.48 0.52
CA VAL A 20 -0.77 -12.36 -0.08
C VAL A 20 -1.54 -11.15 0.45
N PHE A 21 -1.41 -10.83 1.74
CA PHE A 21 -2.10 -9.69 2.35
C PHE A 21 -1.54 -8.35 1.88
N TYR A 22 -0.22 -8.26 1.70
CA TYR A 22 0.39 -7.06 1.10
C TYR A 22 0.02 -6.88 -0.37
N LEU A 23 -0.08 -7.97 -1.13
CA LEU A 23 -0.58 -7.91 -2.51
C LEU A 23 -2.04 -7.45 -2.56
N ASP A 24 -2.89 -7.90 -1.62
CA ASP A 24 -4.28 -7.43 -1.53
C ASP A 24 -4.40 -5.95 -1.14
N PHE A 25 -3.50 -5.45 -0.30
CA PHE A 25 -3.36 -4.02 -0.06
C PHE A 25 -3.03 -3.27 -1.36
N ALA A 26 -2.00 -3.71 -2.09
CA ALA A 26 -1.60 -3.09 -3.36
C ALA A 26 -2.74 -3.11 -4.39
N ARG A 27 -3.50 -4.21 -4.51
CA ARG A 27 -4.66 -4.30 -5.40
C ARG A 27 -5.77 -3.31 -5.04
N GLN A 28 -6.04 -3.10 -3.75
CA GLN A 28 -7.03 -2.12 -3.30
C GLN A 28 -6.57 -0.69 -3.64
N LEU A 29 -5.30 -0.38 -3.40
CA LEU A 29 -4.73 0.93 -3.74
C LEU A 29 -4.71 1.18 -5.26
N PHE A 30 -4.45 0.15 -6.07
CA PHE A 30 -4.57 0.20 -7.52
C PHE A 30 -6.00 0.51 -7.96
N LYS A 31 -7.01 -0.13 -7.36
CA LYS A 31 -8.42 0.17 -7.66
C LYS A 31 -8.78 1.61 -7.33
N LEU A 32 -8.32 2.13 -6.19
CA LEU A 32 -8.58 3.53 -5.80
C LEU A 32 -7.93 4.52 -6.79
N SER A 33 -6.65 4.34 -7.10
CA SER A 33 -5.91 5.26 -7.98
C SER A 33 -6.33 5.18 -9.44
N HIS A 34 -6.43 3.97 -10.00
CA HIS A 34 -6.62 3.78 -11.45
C HIS A 34 -8.08 3.60 -11.86
N ARG A 35 -8.90 2.94 -11.04
CA ARG A 35 -10.29 2.62 -11.42
C ARG A 35 -11.28 3.69 -10.98
N HIS A 36 -11.07 4.27 -9.80
CA HIS A 36 -11.93 5.35 -9.29
C HIS A 36 -11.37 6.73 -9.64
N THR A 37 -10.20 6.78 -10.29
CA THR A 37 -9.54 8.01 -10.76
C THR A 37 -9.31 9.03 -9.63
N ILE A 38 -9.23 8.55 -8.38
CA ILE A 38 -8.96 9.38 -7.21
C ILE A 38 -7.48 9.76 -7.26
N SER A 39 -7.18 11.04 -7.10
CA SER A 39 -5.82 11.55 -7.19
C SER A 39 -5.54 12.62 -6.13
N GLY A 40 -4.27 13.01 -6.03
CA GLY A 40 -3.83 14.11 -5.18
C GLY A 40 -4.11 13.88 -3.68
N PRO A 41 -4.45 14.95 -2.92
CA PRO A 41 -4.66 14.87 -1.48
C PRO A 41 -5.75 13.88 -1.05
N THR A 42 -6.78 13.69 -1.87
CA THR A 42 -7.84 12.72 -1.60
C THR A 42 -7.30 11.29 -1.67
N LEU A 43 -6.50 10.97 -2.70
CA LEU A 43 -5.86 9.65 -2.80
C LEU A 43 -4.92 9.39 -1.61
N ALA A 44 -4.17 10.41 -1.17
CA ALA A 44 -3.29 10.27 -0.01
C ALA A 44 -4.06 9.93 1.28
N LYS A 45 -5.22 10.55 1.50
CA LYS A 45 -6.10 10.25 2.65
C LYS A 45 -6.71 8.85 2.54
N GLU A 46 -7.25 8.48 1.39
CA GLU A 46 -7.81 7.13 1.17
C GLU A 46 -6.75 6.03 1.32
N ALA A 47 -5.53 6.28 0.81
CA ALA A 47 -4.40 5.37 0.96
C ALA A 47 -3.99 5.22 2.43
N GLN A 48 -4.06 6.30 3.22
CA GLN A 48 -3.79 6.28 4.65
C GLN A 48 -4.85 5.47 5.42
N VAL A 49 -6.13 5.65 5.14
CA VAL A 49 -7.22 4.85 5.72
C VAL A 49 -7.04 3.37 5.40
N LEU A 50 -6.68 3.06 4.15
CA LEU A 50 -6.41 1.69 3.73
C LEU A 50 -5.20 1.10 4.45
N LEU A 51 -4.13 1.89 4.64
CA LEU A 51 -2.94 1.48 5.39
C LEU A 51 -3.30 1.15 6.84
N GLU A 52 -4.01 2.03 7.54
CA GLU A 52 -4.44 1.83 8.93
C GLU A 52 -5.30 0.58 9.09
N LYS A 53 -6.21 0.32 8.15
CA LYS A 53 -7.01 -0.91 8.11
C LYS A 53 -6.14 -2.16 8.10
N TRP A 54 -5.07 -2.18 7.30
CA TRP A 54 -4.19 -3.35 7.19
C TRP A 54 -3.18 -3.42 8.33
N GLN A 55 -2.72 -2.29 8.86
CA GLN A 55 -1.96 -2.22 10.10
C GLN A 55 -2.74 -2.85 11.27
N ASN A 56 -4.03 -2.53 11.41
CA ASN A 56 -4.90 -3.11 12.43
C ASN A 56 -5.12 -4.63 12.25
N ARG A 57 -4.75 -5.20 11.09
CA ARG A 57 -4.75 -6.65 10.82
C ARG A 57 -3.39 -7.30 11.10
N GLY A 58 -2.42 -6.56 11.63
CA GLY A 58 -1.09 -7.05 11.98
C GLY A 58 -0.04 -6.87 10.89
N LEU A 59 -0.32 -6.14 9.80
CA LEU A 59 0.70 -5.83 8.81
C LEU A 59 1.60 -4.68 9.30
N ARG A 60 2.86 -4.72 8.86
CA ARG A 60 3.89 -3.76 9.24
C ARG A 60 3.64 -2.42 8.53
N PRO A 61 3.37 -1.32 9.24
CA PRO A 61 3.01 -0.04 8.64
C PRO A 61 4.12 0.53 7.75
N GLU A 62 5.37 0.28 8.06
CA GLU A 62 6.54 0.70 7.27
C GLU A 62 6.57 0.03 5.89
N VAL A 63 6.17 -1.24 5.78
CA VAL A 63 6.09 -1.95 4.49
C VAL A 63 4.89 -1.45 3.69
N LEU A 64 3.75 -1.24 4.34
CA LEU A 64 2.57 -0.66 3.69
C LEU A 64 2.85 0.75 3.14
N ALA A 65 3.59 1.57 3.90
CA ALA A 65 4.02 2.90 3.47
C ALA A 65 5.02 2.86 2.31
N ALA A 66 5.94 1.88 2.31
CA ALA A 66 6.85 1.65 1.19
C ALA A 66 6.07 1.27 -0.09
N ILE A 67 5.11 0.34 -0.01
CA ILE A 67 4.25 0.00 -1.16
C ILE A 67 3.51 1.23 -1.67
N ARG A 68 2.90 2.03 -0.76
CA ARG A 68 2.17 3.25 -1.13
C ARG A 68 3.05 4.24 -1.90
N THR A 69 4.29 4.42 -1.45
CA THR A 69 5.20 5.44 -1.98
C THR A 69 5.95 4.92 -3.22
N ASP A 70 6.57 3.75 -3.13
CA ASP A 70 7.49 3.23 -4.13
C ASP A 70 6.75 2.61 -5.34
N VAL A 71 5.56 2.04 -5.13
CA VAL A 71 4.78 1.39 -6.20
C VAL A 71 3.73 2.31 -6.80
N PHE A 72 3.14 3.21 -6.00
CA PHE A 72 2.03 4.05 -6.43
C PHE A 72 2.36 5.55 -6.47
N ASN A 73 3.55 5.96 -6.02
CA ASN A 73 3.95 7.36 -5.90
C ASN A 73 2.91 8.20 -5.13
N VAL A 74 2.32 7.63 -4.08
CA VAL A 74 1.36 8.32 -3.21
C VAL A 74 2.06 8.73 -1.91
N PRO A 75 2.27 10.03 -1.67
CA PRO A 75 2.91 10.50 -0.44
C PRO A 75 1.97 10.31 0.76
N ALA A 76 2.52 10.44 1.97
CA ALA A 76 1.71 10.57 3.16
C ALA A 76 0.78 11.80 3.05
N PRO A 77 -0.46 11.74 3.58
CA PRO A 77 -1.30 12.92 3.63
C PRO A 77 -0.65 14.00 4.49
N ALA A 78 -0.83 15.27 4.10
CA ALA A 78 -0.43 16.40 4.92
C ALA A 78 -1.24 16.44 6.24
N PRO A 79 -0.67 16.99 7.33
CA PRO A 79 -1.37 17.17 8.61
C PRO A 79 -2.66 17.98 8.49
#